data_AF-A0A7S2FR65-F1
#
_entry.id   AF-A0A7S2FR65-F1
#
_cell.length_a   1.000
_cell.length_b   1.000
_cell.length_c   1.000
_cell.angle_alpha   90.00
_cell.angle_beta   90.00
_cell.angle_gamma   90.00
#
_symmetry.space_group_name_H-M   'P 1'
#
loop_
_entity.id
_entity.type
_entity.pdbx_description
1 polymer ?
#
loop_
_entity_poly.entity_id
_entity_poly.type
_entity_poly.pdbx_seq_one_letter_code
_entity_poly.pdbx_strand_id
1 'polypeptide(L)'
;KRMPVDLIARRLSEPAGSSEEEDSMVLETYDFGGQELYYAMHHLFLTDFGIYLACLDLSTFQARPAEAASGDLTEDTCTSAGEHSWEALEWWLASISINAPNSPVAIVGT
;
A
#
# COMPACT_ATOMS: atom_id res chain seq x y z
N LYS A 1 -1.80 38.74 -12.19
CA LYS A 1 -1.71 37.29 -12.50
C LYS A 1 -2.11 37.13 -13.97
N ARG A 2 -1.14 37.14 -14.90
CA ARG A 2 -1.43 36.97 -16.35
C ARG A 2 -2.01 35.56 -16.54
N MET A 3 -3.08 35.43 -17.32
CA MET A 3 -3.62 34.12 -17.68
C MET A 3 -2.56 33.32 -18.48
N PRO A 4 -2.49 32.00 -18.31
CA PRO A 4 -1.49 31.15 -18.96
C PRO A 4 -1.84 30.85 -20.43
N VAL A 5 -2.32 31.85 -21.15
CA VAL A 5 -2.68 31.75 -22.58
C VAL A 5 -1.46 31.42 -23.43
N ASP A 6 -0.28 31.86 -23.01
CA ASP A 6 0.99 31.57 -23.69
C ASP A 6 1.35 30.07 -23.64
N LEU A 7 0.99 29.37 -22.56
CA LEU A 7 1.21 27.93 -22.42
C LEU A 7 0.28 27.13 -23.32
N ILE A 8 -0.96 27.58 -23.49
CA ILE A 8 -1.95 26.96 -24.38
C ILE A 8 -1.54 27.18 -25.84
N ALA A 9 -1.13 28.41 -26.19
CA ALA A 9 -0.65 28.73 -27.53
C ALA A 9 0.59 27.90 -27.92
N ARG A 10 1.52 27.69 -26.97
CA ARG A 10 2.70 26.84 -27.20
C ARG A 10 2.32 25.40 -27.52
N ARG A 11 1.40 24.80 -26.74
CA ARG A 11 0.95 23.42 -26.96
C ARG A 11 0.15 23.21 -28.24
N LEU A 12 -0.52 24.25 -28.73
CA LEU A 12 -1.22 24.20 -30.03
C LEU A 12 -0.27 24.42 -31.23
N SER A 13 0.93 24.97 -30.99
CA SER A 13 1.91 25.25 -32.05
C SER A 13 2.91 24.12 -32.31
N GLU A 14 2.98 23.12 -31.43
CA GLU A 14 3.88 21.97 -31.60
C GLU A 14 3.25 20.96 -32.59
N PRO A 15 3.92 20.67 -33.74
CA PRO A 15 3.43 19.66 -34.68
C PRO A 15 3.50 18.28 -34.02
N ALA A 16 2.41 17.52 -34.16
CA ALA A 16 2.10 16.27 -33.44
C ALA A 16 3.01 15.06 -33.75
N GLY A 17 4.31 15.25 -34.01
CA GLY A 17 5.15 14.16 -34.53
C GLY A 17 6.66 14.25 -34.32
N SER A 18 7.17 15.02 -33.37
CA SER A 18 8.63 15.02 -33.12
C SER A 18 9.05 15.30 -31.68
N SER A 19 8.38 14.70 -30.70
CA SER A 19 8.99 14.54 -29.37
C SER A 19 9.32 13.07 -29.17
N GLU A 20 10.61 12.74 -29.22
CA GLU A 20 11.17 11.68 -28.39
C GLU A 20 10.98 12.14 -26.93
N GLU A 21 9.75 12.14 -26.46
CA GLU A 21 9.45 12.19 -25.03
C GLU A 21 9.94 10.83 -24.51
N GLU A 22 11.13 10.82 -23.90
CA GLU A 22 11.46 9.77 -22.92
C GLU A 22 10.22 9.62 -22.04
N ASP A 23 9.58 8.46 -22.12
CA ASP A 23 8.33 8.16 -21.41
C ASP A 23 8.64 8.13 -19.91
N SER A 24 8.74 9.33 -19.32
CA SER A 24 9.29 9.53 -17.99
C SER A 24 8.21 9.14 -16.98
N MET A 25 8.30 7.90 -16.49
CA MET A 25 7.41 7.42 -15.46
C MET A 25 7.82 8.00 -14.09
N VAL A 26 6.91 8.73 -13.45
CA VAL A 26 7.07 9.21 -12.08
C VAL A 26 6.34 8.24 -11.15
N LEU A 27 7.08 7.63 -10.21
CA LEU A 27 6.52 6.77 -9.17
C LEU A 27 6.60 7.50 -7.83
N GLU A 28 5.45 7.69 -7.19
CA GLU A 28 5.35 8.21 -5.83
C GLU A 28 4.98 7.06 -4.89
N THR A 29 5.75 6.90 -3.81
CA THR A 29 5.54 5.83 -2.82
C THR A 29 5.09 6.43 -1.50
N TYR A 30 4.06 5.85 -0.90
CA TYR A 30 3.49 6.28 0.37
C TYR A 30 3.48 5.11 1.35
N ASP A 31 3.87 5.38 2.59
CA ASP A 31 3.80 4.42 3.69
C ASP A 31 2.65 4.83 4.64
N PHE A 32 1.64 3.97 4.72
CA PHE A 32 0.45 4.17 5.54
C PHE A 32 0.42 3.23 6.76
N GLY A 33 1.48 2.44 6.98
CA GLY A 33 1.56 1.47 8.06
C GLY A 33 1.70 2.12 9.45
N GLY A 34 1.09 1.51 10.46
CA GLY A 34 1.41 1.75 11.88
C GLY A 34 0.84 3.00 12.55
N GLN A 35 0.12 3.88 11.84
CA GLN A 35 -0.55 5.04 12.46
C GLN A 35 -2.07 4.92 12.40
N GLU A 36 -2.73 5.11 13.56
CA GLU A 36 -4.19 5.02 13.71
C GLU A 36 -4.95 5.97 12.78
N LEU A 37 -4.36 7.14 12.49
CA LEU A 37 -4.96 8.15 11.61
C LEU A 37 -5.21 7.62 10.19
N TYR A 38 -4.36 6.74 9.67
CA TYR A 38 -4.52 6.19 8.32
C TYR A 38 -5.67 5.19 8.22
N TYR A 39 -6.05 4.53 9.33
CA TYR A 39 -7.22 3.67 9.36
C TYR A 39 -8.51 4.45 9.15
N ALA A 40 -8.61 5.67 9.70
CA ALA A 40 -9.76 6.53 9.48
C ALA A 40 -9.81 7.17 8.08
N MET A 41 -8.64 7.43 7.48
CA MET A 41 -8.52 8.20 6.24
C MET A 41 -8.21 7.37 4.99
N HIS A 42 -8.25 6.04 5.07
CA HIS A 42 -7.90 5.15 3.95
C HIS A 42 -8.58 5.47 2.62
N HIS A 43 -9.86 5.82 2.67
CA HIS A 43 -10.68 6.15 1.50
C HIS A 43 -10.19 7.40 0.74
N LEU A 44 -9.35 8.25 1.34
CA LEU A 44 -8.82 9.46 0.68
C LEU A 44 -7.64 9.16 -0.25
N PHE A 45 -6.92 8.07 -0.02
CA PHE A 45 -5.71 7.75 -0.78
C PHE A 45 -5.82 6.46 -1.60
N LEU A 46 -6.83 5.63 -1.34
CA LEU A 46 -7.12 4.45 -2.16
C LEU A 46 -7.85 4.88 -3.44
N THR A 47 -7.19 4.69 -4.58
CA THR A 47 -7.69 4.94 -5.92
C THR A 47 -7.31 3.80 -6.88
N ASP A 48 -8.07 3.64 -7.97
CA ASP A 48 -7.80 2.66 -9.02
C ASP A 48 -6.48 2.92 -9.80
N PHE A 49 -5.85 4.08 -9.62
CA PHE A 49 -4.60 4.44 -10.29
C PHE A 49 -3.34 4.07 -9.49
N GLY A 50 -3.49 3.57 -8.27
CA GLY A 50 -2.39 3.15 -7.42
C GLY A 50 -1.91 1.73 -7.70
N ILE A 51 -0.79 1.36 -7.09
CA ILE A 51 -0.35 -0.02 -6.88
C ILE A 51 -0.18 -0.20 -5.37
N TYR A 52 -0.83 -1.20 -4.79
CA TYR A 52 -0.81 -1.39 -3.33
C TYR A 52 0.08 -2.56 -2.91
N LEU A 53 0.87 -2.32 -1.87
CA LEU A 53 1.70 -3.33 -1.22
C LEU A 53 1.17 -3.53 0.20
N ALA A 54 0.68 -4.73 0.51
CA ALA A 54 0.29 -5.12 1.85
C ALA A 54 1.43 -5.90 2.50
N CYS A 55 2.16 -5.24 3.40
CA CYS A 55 3.32 -5.82 4.07
C CYS A 55 2.89 -6.57 5.34
N LEU A 56 3.38 -7.80 5.50
CA LEU A 56 3.12 -8.67 6.64
C LEU A 56 4.45 -9.13 7.24
N ASP A 57 4.62 -8.96 8.55
CA ASP A 57 5.76 -9.53 9.27
C ASP A 57 5.57 -11.04 9.42
N LEU A 58 6.44 -11.84 8.79
CA LEU A 58 6.35 -13.31 8.88
C LEU A 58 6.92 -13.86 10.18
N SER A 59 7.67 -13.06 10.95
CA SER A 59 8.23 -13.50 12.24
C SER A 59 7.15 -13.78 13.28
N THR A 60 6.01 -13.09 13.20
CA THR A 60 4.83 -13.31 14.07
C THR A 60 4.11 -14.63 13.77
N PHE A 61 4.33 -15.20 12.58
CA PHE A 61 3.74 -16.47 12.13
C PHE A 61 4.65 -17.68 12.38
N GLN A 62 5.82 -17.49 12.99
CA GLN A 62 6.68 -18.63 13.32
C GLN A 62 5.98 -19.55 14.32
N ALA A 63 5.61 -20.74 13.86
CA ALA A 63 5.15 -21.81 14.72
C ALA A 63 6.21 -22.09 15.78
N ARG A 64 5.78 -22.12 17.05
CA ARG A 64 6.61 -22.42 18.22
C ARG A 64 7.55 -23.60 17.89
N PRO A 65 8.88 -23.44 17.99
CA PRO A 65 9.79 -24.55 17.76
C PRO A 65 9.42 -25.68 18.74
N ALA A 66 9.33 -26.92 18.23
CA ALA A 66 8.85 -28.11 18.95
C ALA A 66 9.64 -28.44 20.24
N GLU A 67 10.74 -27.73 20.46
CA GLU A 67 11.66 -27.84 21.60
C GLU A 67 11.28 -26.95 22.81
N ALA A 68 10.24 -26.11 22.70
CA ALA A 68 9.63 -25.40 23.84
C ALA A 68 8.48 -26.17 24.51
N ALA A 69 8.25 -27.44 24.16
CA ALA A 69 7.18 -28.27 24.74
C ALA A 69 7.50 -28.80 26.16
N SER A 70 8.62 -28.42 26.77
CA SER A 70 9.09 -28.97 28.05
C SER A 70 9.38 -27.94 29.15
N GLY A 71 8.77 -26.76 29.14
CA GLY A 71 8.99 -25.80 30.23
C GLY A 71 7.95 -24.69 30.29
N ASP A 72 7.08 -24.80 31.30
CA ASP A 72 6.19 -23.79 31.89
C ASP A 72 5.17 -23.07 30.98
N LEU A 73 3.89 -23.23 31.33
CA LEU A 73 2.75 -22.67 30.62
C LEU A 73 2.54 -21.20 31.01
N THR A 74 3.14 -20.28 30.27
CA THR A 74 2.59 -18.93 30.07
C THR A 74 2.12 -18.84 28.61
N GLU A 75 1.03 -19.55 28.34
CA GLU A 75 0.24 -19.48 27.12
C GLU A 75 -0.57 -18.17 27.19
N ASP A 76 -0.32 -17.20 26.29
CA ASP A 76 -1.32 -16.18 25.88
C ASP A 76 -0.71 -15.05 25.01
N THR A 77 0.60 -14.78 25.09
CA THR A 77 1.15 -13.55 24.44
C THR A 77 1.63 -13.74 23.00
N CYS A 78 1.98 -14.96 22.59
CA CYS A 78 2.54 -15.21 21.25
C CYS A 78 1.48 -15.44 20.16
N THR A 79 0.29 -15.93 20.51
CA THR A 79 -0.80 -16.16 19.55
C THR A 79 -1.51 -14.85 19.15
N SER A 80 -1.71 -13.94 20.11
CA SER A 80 -2.41 -12.68 19.89
C SER A 80 -1.70 -11.72 18.93
N ALA A 81 -0.36 -11.71 18.91
CA ALA A 81 0.41 -10.87 18.00
C ALA A 81 0.21 -11.27 16.52
N GLY A 82 0.16 -12.58 16.23
CA GLY A 82 -0.13 -13.09 14.89
C GLY A 82 -1.58 -12.80 14.46
N GLU A 83 -2.54 -12.97 15.37
CA GLU A 83 -3.96 -12.67 15.13
C GLU A 83 -4.19 -11.20 14.75
N HIS A 84 -3.60 -10.25 15.50
CA HIS A 84 -3.73 -8.83 15.18
C HIS A 84 -3.10 -8.45 13.83
N SER A 85 -2.00 -9.10 13.44
CA SER A 85 -1.37 -8.85 12.13
C SER A 85 -2.24 -9.35 10.97
N TRP A 86 -2.95 -10.47 11.18
CA TRP A 86 -3.88 -11.02 10.21
C TRP A 86 -5.14 -10.17 10.07
N GLU A 87 -5.73 -9.74 11.18
CA GLU A 87 -6.89 -8.83 11.20
C GLU A 87 -6.58 -7.51 10.48
N ALA A 88 -5.39 -6.94 10.71
CA ALA A 88 -4.95 -5.74 10.03
C ALA A 88 -4.82 -5.96 8.51
N LEU A 89 -4.22 -7.08 8.09
CA LEU A 89 -4.10 -7.43 6.68
C LEU A 89 -5.48 -7.57 6.02
N GLU A 90 -6.39 -8.32 6.63
CA GLU A 90 -7.75 -8.51 6.13
C GLU A 90 -8.47 -7.16 5.99
N TRP A 91 -8.36 -6.29 6.99
CA TRP A 91 -8.94 -4.96 6.97
C TRP A 91 -8.41 -4.13 5.80
N TRP A 92 -7.10 -4.12 5.57
CA TRP A 92 -6.49 -3.37 4.45
C TRP A 92 -6.91 -3.94 3.10
N LEU A 93 -6.93 -5.27 2.94
CA LEU A 93 -7.34 -5.91 1.68
C LEU A 93 -8.83 -5.64 1.38
N ALA A 94 -9.70 -5.73 2.39
CA ALA A 94 -11.11 -5.38 2.25
C ALA A 94 -11.27 -3.91 1.86
N SER A 95 -10.54 -3.02 2.51
CA SER A 95 -10.54 -1.59 2.22
C SER A 95 -10.11 -1.28 0.79
N ILE A 96 -9.02 -1.89 0.32
CA ILE A 96 -8.54 -1.75 -1.06
C ILE A 96 -9.58 -2.30 -2.04
N SER A 97 -10.19 -3.46 -1.77
CA SER A 97 -11.19 -4.04 -2.67
C SER A 97 -12.43 -3.15 -2.86
N ILE A 98 -12.79 -2.36 -1.85
CA ILE A 98 -13.95 -1.46 -1.89
C ILE A 98 -13.59 -0.15 -2.61
N ASN A 99 -12.41 0.41 -2.34
CA ASN A 99 -12.05 1.77 -2.79
C ASN A 99 -11.21 1.78 -4.09
N ALA A 100 -10.52 0.69 -4.40
CA ALA A 100 -9.65 0.54 -5.56
C ALA A 100 -9.75 -0.87 -6.20
N PRO A 101 -10.95 -1.29 -6.64
CA PRO A 101 -11.21 -2.66 -7.13
C PRO A 101 -10.40 -3.05 -8.38
N ASN A 102 -9.93 -2.08 -9.17
CA ASN A 102 -9.18 -2.35 -10.40
C ASN A 102 -7.67 -2.24 -10.21
N SER A 103 -7.21 -1.83 -9.02
CA SER A 103 -5.80 -1.64 -8.74
C SER A 103 -5.10 -2.97 -8.42
N PRO A 104 -3.87 -3.18 -8.92
CA PRO A 104 -3.06 -4.33 -8.53
C PRO A 104 -2.64 -4.26 -7.06
N VAL A 105 -2.75 -5.40 -6.38
CA VAL A 105 -2.33 -5.58 -4.98
C VAL A 105 -1.31 -6.71 -4.91
N ALA A 106 -0.19 -6.48 -4.22
CA ALA A 106 0.77 -7.52 -3.88
C ALA A 106 0.90 -7.65 -2.35
N ILE A 107 0.94 -8.89 -1.86
CA ILE A 107 1.19 -9.19 -0.45
C ILE A 107 2.68 -9.49 -0.30
N VAL A 108 3.36 -8.80 0.61
CA VAL A 108 4.81 -8.90 0.81
C VAL A 108 5.07 -9.39 2.23
N GLY A 109 5.64 -10.59 2.35
CA GLY A 109 6.12 -11.10 3.63
C GLY A 109 7.53 -10.57 3.92
N THR A 110 7.72 -9.92 5.07
CA THR A 110 9.01 -9.40 5.55
C THR A 110 9.59 -10.25 6.67
#